data_AF-A0A327T5I2-F1
#
_entry.id   AF-A0A327T5I2-F1
#
_cell.length_a   1.000
_cell.length_b   1.000
_cell.length_c   1.000
_cell.angle_alpha   90.00
_cell.angle_beta   90.00
_cell.angle_gamma   90.00
#
_symmetry.space_group_name_H-M   'P 1'
#
loop_
_entity.id
_entity.type
_entity.pdbx_description
1 polymer ?
#
loop_
_entity_poly.entity_id
_entity_poly.type
_entity_poly.pdbx_seq_one_letter_code
_entity_poly.pdbx_strand_id
1 'polypeptide(L)'
;MESTSAYIISLITALIFLLLAAIIANAIKFEGGSNPKDPQSRKIWFWILAILNPALGFLLGYFVFKPDANIMVLNNYVNALSIGTAIGFILYILLGFLLSKVFANGKIGHWF
;
A
#
# COMPACT_ATOMS: atom_id res chain seq x y z
N MET A 1 -22.82 -7.34 4.43
CA MET A 1 -22.29 -6.95 3.09
C MET A 1 -21.40 -5.71 3.20
N GLU A 2 -21.84 -4.66 3.90
CA GLU A 2 -21.01 -3.44 4.08
C GLU A 2 -19.66 -3.66 4.76
N SER A 3 -19.54 -4.52 5.78
CA SER A 3 -18.21 -4.81 6.36
C SER A 3 -17.26 -5.48 5.36
N THR A 4 -17.80 -6.27 4.42
CA THR A 4 -17.01 -6.91 3.35
C THR A 4 -16.48 -5.87 2.37
N SER A 5 -17.29 -4.87 1.98
CA SER A 5 -16.83 -3.80 1.09
C SER A 5 -15.70 -2.98 1.73
N ALA A 6 -15.75 -2.72 3.04
CA ALA A 6 -14.66 -2.07 3.77
C ALA A 6 -13.31 -2.81 3.64
N TYR A 7 -13.32 -4.14 3.82
CA TYR A 7 -12.12 -4.97 3.64
C TYR A 7 -11.63 -4.97 2.19
N ILE A 8 -12.55 -5.03 1.22
CA ILE A 8 -12.23 -5.01 -0.21
C ILE A 8 -11.54 -3.68 -0.58
N ILE A 9 -12.04 -2.55 -0.07
CA ILE A 9 -11.44 -1.23 -0.30
C ILE A 9 -10.01 -1.21 0.23
N SER A 10 -9.78 -1.60 1.49
CA SER A 10 -8.43 -1.62 2.07
C SER A 10 -7.47 -2.54 1.30
N LEU A 11 -7.96 -3.70 0.86
CA LEU A 11 -7.17 -4.64 0.06
C LEU A 11 -6.79 -4.06 -1.30
N ILE A 12 -7.76 -3.52 -2.04
CA ILE A 12 -7.53 -2.95 -3.37
C ILE A 12 -6.60 -1.73 -3.27
N THR A 13 -6.80 -0.85 -2.28
CA THR A 13 -5.90 0.28 -2.07
C THR A 13 -4.47 -0.18 -1.80
N ALA A 14 -4.27 -1.18 -0.94
CA ALA A 14 -2.94 -1.71 -0.68
C ALA A 14 -2.25 -2.27 -1.95
N LEU A 15 -3.00 -3.00 -2.79
CA LEU A 15 -2.47 -3.53 -4.05
C LEU A 15 -2.15 -2.41 -5.07
N ILE A 16 -2.98 -1.37 -5.15
CA ILE A 16 -2.70 -0.20 -6.00
C ILE A 16 -1.43 0.51 -5.54
N PHE A 17 -1.28 0.75 -4.24
CA PHE A 17 -0.07 1.38 -3.70
C PHE A 17 1.18 0.55 -3.94
N LEU A 18 1.07 -0.78 -3.81
CA LEU A 18 2.19 -1.68 -4.09
C LEU A 18 2.59 -1.65 -5.58
N LEU A 19 1.60 -1.62 -6.48
CA LEU A 19 1.83 -1.45 -7.90
C LEU A 19 2.49 -0.09 -8.21
N LEU A 20 2.02 1.00 -7.59
CA LEU A 20 2.62 2.32 -7.73
C LEU A 20 4.08 2.33 -7.26
N ALA A 21 4.38 1.69 -6.14
CA ALA A 21 5.76 1.55 -5.68
C ALA A 21 6.62 0.84 -6.74
N ALA A 22 6.05 -0.15 -7.45
CA ALA A 22 6.82 -0.96 -8.39
C ALA A 22 7.08 -0.18 -9.67
N ILE A 23 6.08 0.61 -10.11
CA ILE A 23 6.22 1.55 -11.21
C ILE A 23 7.30 2.59 -10.88
N ILE A 24 7.25 3.21 -9.69
CA ILE A 24 8.24 4.21 -9.27
C ILE A 24 9.64 3.57 -9.19
N ALA A 25 9.78 2.39 -8.59
CA ALA A 25 11.06 1.70 -8.51
C ALA A 25 11.69 1.45 -9.88
N ASN A 26 10.86 1.10 -10.87
CA ASN A 26 11.30 0.90 -12.26
C ASN A 26 11.59 2.20 -13.01
N ALA A 27 10.85 3.27 -12.72
CA ALA A 27 11.03 4.60 -13.31
C ALA A 27 12.31 5.29 -12.80
N ILE A 28 12.77 4.99 -11.58
CA ILE A 28 14.04 5.51 -11.06
C ILE A 28 15.20 4.98 -11.93
N LYS A 29 15.91 5.93 -12.55
CA LYS A 29 17.07 5.65 -13.40
C LYS A 29 18.17 4.96 -12.61
N PHE A 30 18.91 4.09 -13.28
CA PHE A 30 20.07 3.44 -12.69
C PHE A 30 21.22 4.45 -12.62
N GLU A 31 21.88 4.52 -11.48
CA GLU A 31 23.13 5.29 -11.31
C GLU A 31 24.29 4.30 -11.21
N GLY A 32 25.29 4.45 -12.08
CA GLY A 32 26.53 3.69 -12.00
C GLY A 32 27.58 4.39 -11.12
N GLY A 33 28.66 3.70 -10.78
CA GLY A 33 29.79 4.26 -10.04
C GLY A 33 29.92 3.71 -8.62
N SER A 34 30.81 4.31 -7.83
CA SER A 34 31.17 3.84 -6.48
C SER A 34 30.17 4.23 -5.39
N ASN A 35 29.26 5.17 -5.65
CA ASN A 35 28.25 5.64 -4.69
C ASN A 35 26.89 5.93 -5.35
N PRO A 36 26.18 4.89 -5.83
CA PRO A 36 24.89 5.06 -6.49
C PRO A 36 23.78 5.42 -5.49
N LYS A 37 22.95 6.43 -5.81
CA LYS A 37 21.84 6.87 -4.93
C LYS A 37 20.51 6.22 -5.29
N ASP A 38 20.41 5.56 -6.45
CA ASP A 38 19.17 4.98 -6.92
C ASP A 38 18.57 3.90 -5.99
N PRO A 39 19.34 3.01 -5.32
CA PRO A 39 18.75 2.04 -4.40
C PRO A 39 18.11 2.72 -3.19
N GLN A 40 18.78 3.74 -2.64
CA GLN A 40 18.26 4.50 -1.50
C GLN A 40 16.98 5.26 -1.88
N SER A 41 16.93 5.84 -3.08
CA SER A 41 15.73 6.51 -3.59
C SER A 41 14.53 5.55 -3.70
N ARG A 42 14.74 4.33 -4.24
CA ARG A 42 13.69 3.30 -4.33
C ARG A 42 13.14 2.93 -2.95
N LYS A 43 14.02 2.76 -1.96
CA LYS A 43 13.65 2.47 -0.58
C LYS A 43 12.84 3.60 0.05
N ILE A 44 13.27 4.85 -0.12
CA ILE A 44 12.54 6.02 0.39
C ILE A 44 11.12 6.05 -0.19
N TRP A 45 10.97 5.87 -1.51
CA TRP A 45 9.65 5.85 -2.15
C TRP A 45 8.75 4.71 -1.69
N PHE A 46 9.30 3.51 -1.50
CA PHE A 46 8.55 2.37 -0.97
C PHE A 46 7.95 2.68 0.40
N TRP A 47 8.73 3.27 1.31
CA TRP A 47 8.28 3.60 2.67
C TRP A 47 7.33 4.81 2.71
N ILE A 48 7.52 5.80 1.84
CA ILE A 48 6.55 6.90 1.65
C ILE A 48 5.19 6.31 1.27
N LEU A 49 5.15 5.43 0.28
CA LEU A 49 3.92 4.77 -0.15
C LEU A 49 3.36 3.81 0.90
N ALA A 50 4.21 3.16 1.69
CA ALA A 50 3.78 2.33 2.82
C ALA A 50 2.97 3.13 3.84
N ILE A 51 3.37 4.36 4.14
CA ILE A 51 2.68 5.25 5.09
C ILE A 51 1.45 5.90 4.44
N LEU A 52 1.54 6.29 3.17
CA LEU A 52 0.42 6.90 2.46
C LEU A 52 -0.74 5.93 2.22
N ASN A 53 -0.46 4.65 2.00
CA ASN A 53 -1.46 3.61 1.78
C ASN A 53 -2.55 3.58 2.88
N PRO A 54 -2.24 3.37 4.17
CA PRO A 54 -3.28 3.33 5.21
C PRO A 54 -4.00 4.67 5.39
N ALA A 55 -3.29 5.79 5.24
CA ALA A 55 -3.92 7.11 5.32
C ALA A 55 -4.96 7.31 4.22
N LEU A 56 -4.59 7.08 2.96
CA LEU A 56 -5.51 7.27 1.83
C LEU A 56 -6.58 6.17 1.76
N GLY A 57 -6.25 4.92 2.09
CA GLY A 57 -7.22 3.83 2.15
C GLY A 57 -8.32 4.10 3.17
N PHE A 58 -7.96 4.57 4.37
CA PHE A 58 -8.95 4.96 5.37
C PHE A 58 -9.77 6.17 4.94
N LEU A 59 -9.13 7.24 4.45
CA LEU A 59 -9.83 8.46 4.03
C LEU A 59 -10.82 8.19 2.89
N LEU A 60 -10.44 7.41 1.88
CA LEU A 60 -11.33 7.01 0.79
C LEU A 60 -12.49 6.15 1.32
N GLY A 61 -12.18 5.15 2.16
CA GLY A 61 -13.20 4.31 2.77
C GLY A 61 -14.21 5.08 3.62
N TYR A 62 -13.75 6.10 4.34
CA TYR A 62 -14.58 6.87 5.28
C TYR A 62 -15.39 7.99 4.59
N PHE A 63 -14.79 8.72 3.65
CA PHE A 63 -15.42 9.89 3.04
C PHE A 63 -16.07 9.62 1.68
N VAL A 64 -15.60 8.63 0.93
CA VAL A 64 -16.07 8.38 -0.45
C VAL A 64 -16.94 7.13 -0.53
N PHE A 65 -16.52 6.04 0.11
CA PHE A 65 -17.17 4.74 -0.04
C PHE A 65 -18.03 4.32 1.16
N LYS A 66 -18.12 5.17 2.17
CA LYS A 66 -18.96 4.92 3.34
C LYS A 66 -20.42 4.81 2.92
N PRO A 67 -21.12 3.71 3.27
CA PRO A 67 -22.50 3.51 2.87
C PRO A 67 -23.45 4.47 3.58
N ASP A 68 -24.57 4.75 2.91
CA ASP A 68 -25.72 5.39 3.54
C ASP A 68 -26.58 4.31 4.21
N ALA A 69 -26.52 4.26 5.54
CA ALA A 69 -27.14 3.21 6.34
C ALA A 69 -27.36 3.67 7.79
N ASN A 70 -28.10 2.87 8.56
CA ASN A 70 -28.29 3.13 9.99
C ASN A 70 -26.98 3.08 10.79
N ILE A 71 -27.01 3.65 12.00
CA ILE A 71 -25.81 3.84 12.83
C ILE A 71 -25.10 2.52 13.19
N MET A 72 -25.85 1.42 13.34
CA MET A 72 -25.27 0.11 13.65
C MET A 72 -24.46 -0.43 12.47
N VAL A 73 -25.01 -0.34 11.26
CA VAL A 73 -24.30 -0.73 10.03
C VAL A 73 -23.07 0.14 9.82
N LEU A 74 -23.18 1.44 10.09
CA LEU A 74 -22.06 2.35 9.96
C LEU A 74 -20.93 2.03 10.95
N ASN A 75 -21.24 1.80 12.21
CA ASN A 75 -20.23 1.43 13.21
C ASN A 75 -19.51 0.14 12.83
N ASN A 76 -20.25 -0.86 12.34
CA ASN A 76 -19.66 -2.11 11.84
C ASN A 76 -18.78 -1.90 10.59
N TYR A 77 -19.19 -1.00 9.69
CA TYR A 77 -18.38 -0.63 8.52
C TYR A 77 -17.08 0.07 8.93
N VAL A 78 -17.13 1.07 9.81
CA VAL A 78 -15.93 1.83 10.24
C VAL A 78 -14.97 0.95 11.04
N ASN A 79 -15.49 0.05 11.88
CA ASN A 79 -14.68 -0.95 12.57
C ASN A 79 -13.97 -1.89 11.56
N ALA A 80 -14.71 -2.41 10.58
CA ALA A 80 -14.15 -3.24 9.53
C ALA A 80 -13.11 -2.47 8.69
N LEU A 81 -13.36 -1.21 8.35
CA LEU A 81 -12.43 -0.34 7.62
C LEU A 81 -11.14 -0.09 8.41
N SER A 82 -11.23 0.11 9.73
CA SER A 82 -10.07 0.33 10.60
C SER A 82 -9.19 -0.92 10.65
N ILE A 83 -9.81 -2.08 10.87
CA ILE A 83 -9.12 -3.38 10.86
C ILE A 83 -8.54 -3.67 9.47
N GLY A 84 -9.33 -3.46 8.42
CA GLY A 84 -8.94 -3.63 7.03
C GLY A 84 -7.74 -2.77 6.65
N THR A 85 -7.72 -1.52 7.10
CA THR A 85 -6.60 -0.59 6.88
C THR A 85 -5.31 -1.12 7.51
N ALA A 86 -5.37 -1.62 8.74
CA ALA A 86 -4.22 -2.23 9.41
C ALA A 86 -3.73 -3.50 8.67
N ILE A 87 -4.66 -4.37 8.27
CA ILE A 87 -4.35 -5.58 7.49
C ILE A 87 -3.73 -5.19 6.14
N GLY A 88 -4.28 -4.19 5.44
CA GLY A 88 -3.79 -3.72 4.15
C GLY A 88 -2.38 -3.14 4.24
N PHE A 89 -2.05 -2.43 5.33
CA PHE A 89 -0.68 -1.97 5.58
C PHE A 89 0.30 -3.12 5.78
N ILE A 90 -0.06 -4.11 6.61
CA ILE A 90 0.77 -5.30 6.82
C ILE A 90 0.95 -6.08 5.51
N LEU A 91 -0.13 -6.25 4.74
CA LEU A 91 -0.10 -6.94 3.45
C LEU A 91 0.82 -6.22 2.45
N TYR A 92 0.76 -4.89 2.37
CA TYR A 92 1.66 -4.10 1.54
C TYR A 92 3.14 -4.39 1.88
N ILE A 93 3.49 -4.41 3.17
CA ILE A 93 4.87 -4.68 3.61
C ILE A 93 5.28 -6.11 3.29
N LEU A 94 4.43 -7.09 3.59
CA LEU A 94 4.73 -8.51 3.37
C LEU A 94 4.90 -8.82 1.88
N LEU A 95 4.00 -8.32 1.04
CA LEU A 95 4.11 -8.49 -0.41
C LEU A 95 5.29 -7.72 -0.98
N GLY A 96 5.54 -6.49 -0.52
CA GLY A 96 6.71 -5.71 -0.94
C GLY A 96 8.04 -6.39 -0.62
N PHE A 97 8.13 -7.00 0.57
CA PHE A 97 9.27 -7.84 0.95
C PHE A 97 9.36 -9.11 0.09
N LEU A 98 8.25 -9.82 -0.12
CA LEU A 98 8.25 -11.02 -0.97
C LEU A 98 8.72 -10.69 -2.40
N LEU A 99 8.21 -9.60 -2.97
CA LEU A 99 8.61 -9.12 -4.29
C LEU A 99 10.09 -8.72 -4.34
N SER A 100 10.66 -8.14 -3.28
CA SER A 100 12.10 -7.85 -3.25
C SER A 100 12.96 -9.12 -3.29
N LYS A 101 12.44 -10.25 -2.77
CA LYS A 101 13.11 -11.56 -2.87
C LYS A 101 12.90 -12.22 -4.23
N VAL A 102 11.69 -12.17 -4.79
CA VAL A 102 11.39 -12.74 -6.11
C VAL A 102 12.19 -12.02 -7.21
N PHE A 103 12.31 -10.69 -7.12
CA PHE A 103 13.00 -9.84 -8.08
C PHE A 103 14.37 -9.37 -7.57
N ALA A 104 15.11 -10.23 -6.87
CA ALA A 104 16.35 -9.88 -6.17
C ALA A 104 17.43 -9.23 -7.05
N ASN A 105 17.50 -9.58 -8.33
CA ASN A 105 18.48 -9.03 -9.29
C ASN A 105 17.98 -7.78 -10.05
N GLY A 106 16.74 -7.35 -9.79
CA GLY A 106 16.10 -6.22 -10.46
C GLY A 106 15.99 -4.99 -9.56
N LYS A 107 15.47 -3.89 -10.14
CA LYS A 107 15.24 -2.64 -9.40
C LYS A 107 14.33 -2.82 -8.18
N ILE A 108 13.32 -3.68 -8.31
CA ILE A 108 12.40 -4.05 -7.22
C ILE A 108 13.13 -4.79 -6.09
N GLY A 109 14.20 -5.54 -6.38
CA GLY A 109 15.00 -6.21 -5.34
C GLY A 109 15.61 -5.25 -4.31
N HIS A 110 15.78 -3.97 -4.68
CA HIS A 110 16.48 -2.97 -3.88
C HIS A 110 15.57 -1.85 -3.34
N TRP A 111 14.24 -1.99 -3.45
CA TRP A 111 13.27 -1.01 -2.95
C TRP A 111 12.88 -1.19 -1.47
N PHE A 112 13.41 -2.20 -0.78
CA PHE A 112 12.99 -2.59 0.56
C PHE A 112 14.13 -2.41 1.57
#